data_AF-A0A382K5S7-F1
#
_entry.id   AF-A0A382K5S7-F1
#
_cell.length_a   1.000
_cell.length_b   1.000
_cell.length_c   1.000
_cell.angle_alpha   90.00
_cell.angle_beta   90.00
_cell.angle_gamma   90.00
#
_symmetry.space_group_name_H-M   'P 1'
#
loop_
_entity.id
_entity.type
_entity.pdbx_description
1 polymer ?
#
loop_
_entity_poly.entity_id
_entity_poly.type
_entity_poly.pdbx_seq_one_letter_code
_entity_poly.pdbx_strand_id
1 'polypeptide(L)' 'VLTSRIPMSKLGTGEDVSNTVAFLSSDAASYITGETIHVNGGMYMA' A
#
# COMPACT_ATOMS: atom_id res chain seq x y z
N VAL A 1 16.36 8.78 10.31
CA VAL A 1 17.01 9.18 9.03
C VAL A 1 16.30 8.60 7.82
N LEU A 2 15.81 7.35 7.85
CA LEU A 2 14.95 6.80 6.79
C LEU A 2 13.46 7.18 6.96
N THR A 3 12.94 7.09 8.18
CA THR A 3 11.53 7.42 8.51
C THR A 3 11.15 8.86 8.21
N SER A 4 12.10 9.81 8.23
CA SER A 4 11.85 11.22 7.87
C SER A 4 11.53 11.43 6.39
N ARG A 5 11.79 10.42 5.54
CA ARG A 5 11.40 10.43 4.12
C ARG A 5 10.07 9.73 3.87
N ILE A 6 9.47 9.15 4.91
CA ILE A 6 8.16 8.49 4.84
C ILE A 6 7.15 9.47 5.43
N PRO A 7 6.18 9.99 4.66
CA PRO A 7 5.15 10.87 5.21
C PRO A 7 4.43 10.30 6.44
N MET A 8 4.14 9.00 6.46
CA MET A 8 3.55 8.32 7.62
C MET A 8 4.51 8.16 8.81
N SER A 9 5.78 8.55 8.69
CA SER A 9 6.82 8.50 9.73
C SER A 9 7.07 7.12 10.35
N LYS A 10 6.64 6.04 9.69
CA LYS A 10 6.82 4.65 10.12
C LYS A 10 7.29 3.78 8.96
N LEU A 11 8.01 2.70 9.26
CA LEU A 11 8.28 1.66 8.28
C LEU A 11 7.02 0.83 8.06
N GLY A 12 6.77 0.43 6.81
CA GLY A 12 5.74 -0.54 6.50
C GLY A 12 6.11 -1.92 7.03
N THR A 13 5.10 -2.72 7.31
CA THR A 13 5.22 -4.13 7.69
C THR A 13 4.78 -5.03 6.52
N GLY A 14 5.05 -6.34 6.63
CA GLY A 14 4.46 -7.29 5.69
C GLY A 14 2.93 -7.30 5.71
N GLU A 15 2.34 -6.96 6.86
CA GLU A 15 0.90 -6.90 7.04
C GLU A 15 0.25 -5.72 6.29
N ASP A 16 0.94 -4.57 6.23
CA ASP A 16 0.48 -3.43 5.44
C ASP A 16 0.28 -3.83 3.96
N VAL A 17 1.18 -4.66 3.40
CA VAL A 17 1.07 -5.18 2.02
C VAL A 17 0.00 -6.26 1.91
N SER A 18 -0.01 -7.24 2.83
CA SER A 18 -0.97 -8.36 2.75
C SER A 18 -2.42 -7.89 2.89
N ASN A 19 -2.68 -6.82 3.65
CA ASN A 19 -4.02 -6.25 3.78
C ASN A 19 -4.52 -5.66 2.45
N THR A 20 -3.67 -4.98 1.68
CA THR A 20 -4.03 -4.51 0.34
C THR A 20 -4.27 -5.68 -0.62
N VAL A 21 -3.44 -6.73 -0.55
CA VAL A 21 -3.65 -7.95 -1.36
C VAL A 21 -4.98 -8.63 -1.00
N ALA A 22 -5.30 -8.72 0.29
CA ALA A 22 -6.55 -9.30 0.76
C ALA A 22 -7.76 -8.50 0.26
N PHE A 23 -7.69 -7.16 0.28
CA PHE A 23 -8.72 -6.30 -0.31
C PHE A 23 -8.87 -6.55 -1.82
N LEU A 24 -7.77 -6.52 -2.57
CA LEU A 24 -7.78 -6.75 -4.02
C LEU A 24 -8.27 -8.15 -4.41
N SER A 25 -8.11 -9.14 -3.52
CA SER A 25 -8.60 -10.50 -3.73
C SER A 25 -10.05 -10.71 -3.30
N SER A 26 -10.68 -9.71 -2.70
CA SER A 26 -12.06 -9.80 -2.19
C SER A 26 -13.08 -9.29 -3.21
N ASP A 27 -14.36 -9.64 -3.00
CA ASP A 27 -15.47 -9.15 -3.82
C ASP A 27 -15.60 -7.62 -3.82
N ALA A 28 -15.07 -6.95 -2.79
CA ALA A 28 -15.05 -5.49 -2.70
C ALA A 28 -14.21 -4.83 -3.80
N ALA A 29 -13.27 -5.56 -4.40
CA ALA A 29 -12.44 -5.11 -5.51
C ALA A 29 -12.87 -5.68 -6.88
N SER A 30 -14.07 -6.26 -6.99
CA SER A 30 -14.54 -6.99 -8.19
C SER A 30 -14.55 -6.20 -9.50
N TYR A 31 -14.46 -4.87 -9.44
CA TYR A 31 -14.39 -3.99 -10.62
C TYR A 31 -13.04 -3.27 -10.78
N ILE A 32 -12.02 -3.69 -10.02
CA ILE A 32 -10.66 -3.13 -10.08
C ILE A 32 -9.79 -4.10 -10.87
N THR A 33 -9.24 -3.64 -11.98
CA THR A 33 -8.29 -4.40 -12.81
C THR A 33 -7.33 -3.46 -13.54
N GLY A 34 -6.11 -3.93 -13.83
CA GLY A 34 -5.08 -3.16 -14.51
C GLY A 34 -4.44 -2.03 -13.69
N GLU A 35 -4.75 -1.95 -12.39
CA GLU A 35 -4.30 -0.87 -11.52
C GLU A 35 -3.05 -1.24 -10.71
N THR A 36 -2.24 -0.23 -10.35
CA THR A 36 -1.08 -0.39 -9.46
C THR A 36 -1.30 0.38 -8.16
N ILE A 37 -1.46 -0.35 -7.04
CA ILE A 37 -1.62 0.28 -5.73
C ILE A 37 -0.26 0.38 -5.02
N HIS A 38 0.17 1.60 -4.72
CA HIS A 38 1.40 1.85 -3.96
C HIS A 38 1.17 1.75 -2.44
N VAL A 39 1.70 0.69 -1.84
CA VAL A 39 1.70 0.49 -0.37
C VAL A 39 3.07 0.91 0.19
N ASN A 40 3.33 2.21 0.28
CA ASN A 40 4.68 2.74 0.55
C ASN A 40 4.76 3.83 1.64
N GLY A 41 3.67 4.04 2.39
CA GLY A 41 3.61 5.07 3.44
C GLY A 41 3.77 6.51 2.94
N GLY A 42 3.58 6.74 1.63
CA GLY A 42 3.73 8.02 0.94
C GLY A 42 5.16 8.32 0.44
N MET A 43 6.08 7.35 0.48
CA MET A 43 7.49 7.57 0.09
C MET A 43 7.65 7.93 -1.40
N TYR A 44 6.70 7.52 -2.25
CA TYR A 44 6.64 7.84 -3.67
C TYR A 44 5.20 8.15 -4.07
N MET A 45 5.01 9.18 -4.91
CA MET A 45 3.72 9.62 -5.46
C MET A 45 3.86 9.66 -6.98
N ALA A 46 2.97 8.96 -7.69
CA ALA A 46 2.91 8.86 -9.15
C ALA A 46 1.70 9.63 -9.69
#